data_AF-A0A7W6XE28-F1
#
_entry.id   AF-A0A7W6XE28-F1
#
_cell.length_a   1.000
_cell.length_b   1.000
_cell.length_c   1.000
_cell.angle_alpha   90.00
_cell.angle_beta   90.00
_cell.angle_gamma   90.00
#
_symmetry.space_group_name_H-M   'P 1'
#
loop_
_entity.id
_entity.type
_entity.pdbx_description
1 polymer ?
#
loop_
_entity_poly.entity_id
_entity_poly.type
_entity_poly.pdbx_seq_one_letter_code
_entity_poly.pdbx_strand_id
1 'polypeptide(L)'
;MKFRLLYEGPIAPRQRASLVDIHAIRTALAPQIRELWQHSPLRSEAEKMLKEKYDIPASQIGILETRGATVFAPLVSKRLDLMCELDIIFLRRQAPGQLIGEGGDIDNRIKTLLDALSMPPPAQQKHFENTISSEPIHCLLQDDSLVTKLSVETDRLLRPAENEHDLVAIIGAKISASRLTFTNIGIVN
;
A
#
# COMPACT_ATOMS: atom_id res chain seq x y z
N MET A 1 -2.33 13.13 8.94
CA MET A 1 -2.96 11.95 9.62
C MET A 1 -1.99 10.77 9.84
N LYS A 2 -2.31 9.86 10.78
CA LYS A 2 -1.57 8.62 11.08
C LYS A 2 -2.51 7.44 11.29
N PHE A 3 -2.14 6.25 10.81
CA PHE A 3 -2.91 5.01 11.01
C PHE A 3 -2.00 3.78 10.90
N ARG A 4 -2.57 2.60 11.17
CA ARG A 4 -1.87 1.31 11.01
C ARG A 4 -2.71 0.37 10.16
N LEU A 5 -2.03 -0.38 9.30
CA LEU A 5 -2.59 -1.51 8.58
C LEU A 5 -1.98 -2.81 9.14
N LEU A 6 -2.76 -3.89 9.12
CA LEU A 6 -2.31 -5.21 9.52
C LEU A 6 -2.30 -6.13 8.30
N TYR A 7 -1.18 -6.79 8.04
CA TYR A 7 -1.13 -7.89 7.10
C TYR A 7 -0.67 -9.15 7.82
N GLU A 8 -1.36 -10.25 7.54
CA GLU A 8 -1.04 -11.57 8.05
C GLU A 8 -1.05 -12.55 6.88
N GLY A 9 0.09 -13.19 6.65
CA GLY A 9 0.26 -14.10 5.53
C GLY A 9 1.67 -14.10 4.95
N PRO A 10 1.88 -14.81 3.83
CA PRO A 10 3.20 -14.95 3.23
C PRO A 10 3.64 -13.68 2.51
N ILE A 11 4.82 -13.15 2.88
CA ILE A 11 5.55 -12.17 2.05
C ILE A 11 6.85 -12.81 1.58
N ALA A 12 6.81 -13.33 0.36
CA ALA A 12 8.00 -13.87 -0.29
C ALA A 12 9.01 -12.75 -0.60
N PRO A 13 10.33 -13.02 -0.50
CA PRO A 13 11.35 -12.09 -0.99
C PRO A 13 11.14 -11.78 -2.48
N ARG A 14 11.44 -10.55 -2.91
CA ARG A 14 11.13 -10.05 -4.26
C ARG A 14 11.55 -10.94 -5.43
N GLN A 15 12.66 -11.67 -5.29
CA GLN A 15 13.16 -12.60 -6.31
C GLN A 15 12.29 -13.86 -6.47
N ARG A 16 11.50 -14.21 -5.45
CA ARG A 16 10.58 -15.36 -5.41
C ARG A 16 9.11 -14.95 -5.50
N ALA A 17 8.79 -13.67 -5.28
CA ALA A 17 7.43 -13.17 -5.34
C ALA A 17 6.95 -13.00 -6.80
N SER A 18 5.86 -13.68 -7.15
CA SER A 18 5.15 -13.48 -8.40
C SER A 18 4.24 -12.24 -8.34
N LEU A 19 3.76 -11.76 -9.50
CA LEU A 19 2.77 -10.68 -9.54
C LEU A 19 1.47 -11.06 -8.83
N VAL A 20 1.11 -12.34 -8.85
CA VAL A 20 -0.07 -12.88 -8.16
C VAL A 20 0.11 -12.76 -6.65
N ASP A 21 1.30 -13.06 -6.11
CA ASP A 21 1.59 -12.94 -4.68
C ASP A 21 1.52 -11.48 -4.22
N ILE A 22 2.14 -10.56 -4.99
CA ILE A 22 2.10 -9.12 -4.71
C ILE A 22 0.65 -8.62 -4.74
N HIS A 23 -0.14 -9.08 -5.71
CA HIS A 23 -1.54 -8.71 -5.81
C HIS A 23 -2.40 -9.29 -4.68
N ALA A 24 -2.11 -10.51 -4.20
CA ALA A 24 -2.79 -11.08 -3.04
C ALA A 24 -2.58 -10.23 -1.78
N ILE A 25 -1.35 -9.76 -1.53
CA ILE A 25 -1.05 -8.84 -0.42
C ILE A 25 -1.85 -7.54 -0.57
N ARG A 26 -1.86 -6.96 -1.77
CA ARG A 26 -2.61 -5.74 -2.08
C ARG A 26 -4.10 -5.91 -1.80
N THR A 27 -4.69 -7.01 -2.25
CA THR A 27 -6.12 -7.31 -2.06
C THR A 27 -6.46 -7.59 -0.61
N ALA A 28 -5.55 -8.15 0.18
CA ALA A 28 -5.73 -8.33 1.62
C ALA A 28 -5.73 -6.99 2.39
N LEU A 29 -4.93 -6.01 1.93
CA LEU A 29 -4.83 -4.69 2.55
C LEU A 29 -5.94 -3.71 2.09
N ALA A 30 -6.45 -3.87 0.87
CA ALA A 30 -7.41 -2.96 0.26
C ALA A 30 -8.68 -2.71 1.11
N PRO A 31 -9.30 -3.70 1.78
CA PRO A 31 -10.46 -3.48 2.64
C PRO A 31 -10.17 -2.54 3.82
N GLN A 32 -8.97 -2.61 4.42
CA GLN A 32 -8.61 -1.72 5.53
C GLN A 32 -8.43 -0.27 5.06
N ILE A 33 -7.87 -0.08 3.86
CA ILE A 33 -7.71 1.25 3.27
C ILE A 33 -9.07 1.80 2.83
N ARG A 34 -9.95 0.95 2.30
CA ARG A 34 -11.34 1.31 1.99
C ARG A 34 -12.09 1.76 3.25
N GLU A 35 -11.96 1.01 4.34
CA GLU A 35 -12.56 1.35 5.62
C GLU A 35 -12.03 2.69 6.13
N LEU A 36 -10.73 3.00 5.95
CA LEU A 36 -10.15 4.28 6.35
C LEU A 36 -10.87 5.49 5.72
N TRP A 37 -11.41 5.37 4.51
CA TRP A 37 -12.21 6.42 3.86
C TRP A 37 -13.56 6.70 4.56
N GLN A 38 -14.01 5.82 5.46
CA GLN A 38 -15.22 6.01 6.27
C GLN A 38 -14.94 6.82 7.54
N HIS A 39 -13.68 7.12 7.85
CA HIS A 39 -13.26 7.81 9.06
C HIS A 39 -12.72 9.21 8.77
N SER A 40 -12.81 10.09 9.76
CA SER A 40 -12.20 11.42 9.68
C SER A 40 -10.66 11.31 9.64
N PRO A 41 -9.96 12.18 8.90
CA PRO A 41 -10.49 13.24 8.03
C PRO A 41 -10.95 12.80 6.63
N LEU A 42 -10.68 11.58 6.19
CA LEU A 42 -10.92 11.19 4.79
C LEU A 42 -12.40 11.12 4.40
N ARG A 43 -13.29 10.87 5.36
CA ARG A 43 -14.74 10.78 5.11
C ARG A 43 -15.31 12.02 4.42
N SER A 44 -14.85 13.22 4.75
CA SER A 44 -15.34 14.45 4.11
C SER A 44 -14.87 14.59 2.66
N GLU A 45 -13.75 13.96 2.32
CA GLU A 45 -13.13 14.05 1.01
C GLU A 45 -13.53 12.90 0.07
N ALA A 46 -14.09 11.82 0.61
CA ALA A 46 -14.36 10.58 -0.11
C ALA A 46 -15.22 10.78 -1.36
N GLU A 47 -16.35 11.51 -1.27
CA GLU A 47 -17.25 11.75 -2.41
C GLU A 47 -16.57 12.49 -3.55
N LYS A 48 -15.62 13.38 -3.24
CA LYS A 48 -14.88 14.17 -4.22
C LYS A 48 -13.77 13.33 -4.85
N MET A 49 -13.00 12.62 -4.02
CA MET A 49 -11.77 11.93 -4.42
C MET A 49 -12.02 10.60 -5.12
N LEU A 50 -13.04 9.86 -4.71
CA LEU A 50 -13.33 8.51 -5.20
C LEU A 50 -14.36 8.46 -6.35
N LYS A 51 -14.76 9.61 -6.89
CA LYS A 51 -15.77 9.68 -7.96
C LYS A 51 -15.16 9.77 -9.35
N GLU A 52 -14.09 10.54 -9.50
CA GLU A 52 -13.55 10.89 -10.81
C GLU A 52 -12.18 10.24 -11.07
N LYS A 53 -11.82 10.12 -12.36
CA LYS A 53 -10.54 9.54 -12.82
C LYS A 53 -9.36 10.48 -12.61
N TYR A 54 -8.16 9.91 -12.53
CA TYR A 54 -6.93 10.67 -12.43
C TYR A 54 -6.63 11.49 -13.71
N ASP A 55 -7.16 11.18 -14.89
CA ASP A 55 -6.77 11.93 -16.11
C ASP A 55 -7.68 13.14 -16.43
N ILE A 56 -8.54 13.56 -15.49
CA ILE A 56 -9.42 14.73 -15.62
C ILE A 56 -8.66 16.07 -15.44
N PRO A 57 -9.21 17.19 -15.91
CA PRO A 57 -8.63 18.52 -15.71
C PRO A 57 -8.36 18.84 -14.23
N ALA A 58 -7.30 19.62 -13.96
CA ALA A 58 -6.83 19.95 -12.60
C ALA A 58 -7.86 20.65 -11.69
N SER A 59 -8.99 21.11 -12.24
CA SER A 59 -10.11 21.66 -11.47
C SER A 59 -10.91 20.59 -10.71
N GLN A 60 -10.74 19.31 -11.04
CA GLN A 60 -11.37 18.18 -10.35
C GLN A 60 -10.31 17.32 -9.66
N ILE A 61 -10.73 16.62 -8.60
CA ILE A 61 -9.82 15.95 -7.68
C ILE A 61 -10.15 14.47 -7.68
N GLY A 62 -9.90 13.81 -8.80
CA GLY A 62 -10.05 12.36 -8.93
C GLY A 62 -8.73 11.66 -8.65
N ILE A 63 -8.77 10.58 -7.87
CA ILE A 63 -7.61 9.70 -7.65
C ILE A 63 -7.72 8.37 -8.37
N LEU A 64 -8.86 8.06 -9.00
CA LEU A 64 -9.07 6.74 -9.61
C LEU A 64 -8.22 6.54 -10.86
N GLU A 65 -7.40 5.48 -10.87
CA GLU A 65 -6.57 5.11 -12.01
C GLU A 65 -6.92 3.72 -12.52
N THR A 66 -6.73 3.48 -13.82
CA THR A 66 -7.00 2.18 -14.43
C THR A 66 -5.70 1.47 -14.80
N ARG A 67 -5.64 0.16 -14.56
CA ARG A 67 -4.67 -0.76 -15.18
C ARG A 67 -5.47 -1.89 -15.81
N GLY A 68 -5.43 -1.99 -17.14
CA GLY A 68 -6.23 -2.98 -17.87
C GLY A 68 -7.72 -2.70 -17.70
N ALA A 69 -8.47 -3.68 -17.19
CA ALA A 69 -9.88 -3.55 -16.84
C ALA A 69 -10.12 -3.24 -15.35
N THR A 70 -9.06 -3.17 -14.52
CA THR A 70 -9.16 -2.95 -13.08
C THR A 70 -8.95 -1.47 -12.72
N VAL A 71 -9.77 -0.95 -11.80
CA VAL A 71 -9.65 0.40 -11.24
C VAL A 71 -8.97 0.34 -9.87
N PHE A 72 -8.06 1.28 -9.63
CA PHE A 72 -7.29 1.46 -8.40
C PHE A 72 -7.55 2.83 -7.80
N ALA A 73 -7.54 2.92 -6.47
CA ALA A 73 -7.73 4.15 -5.72
C ALA A 73 -6.55 4.37 -4.74
N PRO A 74 -5.45 5.01 -5.19
CA PRO A 74 -4.29 5.30 -4.36
C PRO A 74 -4.55 6.49 -3.41
N LEU A 75 -4.45 6.27 -2.10
CA LEU A 75 -4.65 7.30 -1.08
C LEU A 75 -3.57 8.39 -1.14
N VAL A 76 -2.30 8.01 -1.15
CA VAL A 76 -1.16 8.92 -1.29
C VAL A 76 -0.81 9.00 -2.78
N SER A 77 -1.03 10.17 -3.38
CA SER A 77 -0.81 10.39 -4.81
C SER A 77 -0.12 11.73 -5.09
N LYS A 78 0.61 11.79 -6.21
CA LYS A 78 1.32 12.98 -6.69
C LYS A 78 0.37 14.16 -6.91
N ARG A 79 -0.84 13.91 -7.43
CA ARG A 79 -1.86 14.97 -7.62
C ARG A 79 -2.25 15.66 -6.31
N LEU A 80 -2.31 14.91 -5.21
CA LEU A 80 -2.71 15.47 -3.91
C LEU A 80 -1.54 16.14 -3.18
N ASP A 81 -0.34 16.20 -3.76
CA ASP A 81 0.89 16.65 -3.10
C ASP A 81 1.10 15.95 -1.74
N LEU A 82 0.78 14.65 -1.69
CA LEU A 82 0.90 13.83 -0.47
C LEU A 82 2.15 12.97 -0.49
N MET A 83 2.73 12.79 0.69
CA MET A 83 3.90 11.96 0.96
C MET A 83 3.58 11.02 2.13
N CYS A 84 4.26 9.88 2.16
CA CYS A 84 4.10 8.87 3.20
C CYS A 84 5.40 8.63 3.96
N GLU A 85 5.31 8.50 5.27
CA GLU A 85 6.34 7.84 6.09
C GLU A 85 5.78 6.48 6.53
N LEU A 86 6.61 5.44 6.40
CA LEU A 86 6.28 4.07 6.76
C LEU A 86 7.13 3.61 7.96
N ASP A 87 6.46 3.02 8.94
CA ASP A 87 7.05 2.38 10.11
C ASP A 87 6.51 0.96 10.22
N ILE A 88 7.34 -0.03 9.93
CA ILE A 88 6.91 -1.41 9.70
C ILE A 88 7.52 -2.32 10.75
N ILE A 89 6.68 -3.11 11.41
CA ILE A 89 7.11 -4.21 12.28
C ILE A 89 6.85 -5.52 11.55
N PHE A 90 7.89 -6.31 11.30
CA PHE A 90 7.79 -7.66 10.80
C PHE A 90 8.00 -8.68 11.91
N LEU A 91 6.95 -9.43 12.23
CA LEU A 91 7.04 -10.61 13.07
C LEU A 91 7.26 -11.83 12.18
N ARG A 92 8.44 -12.46 12.26
CA ARG A 92 8.84 -13.60 11.40
C ARG A 92 9.45 -14.75 12.19
N ARG A 93 9.51 -15.95 11.62
CA ARG A 93 10.03 -17.15 12.33
C ARG A 93 11.50 -17.04 12.78
N GLN A 94 12.32 -16.29 12.05
CA GLN A 94 13.76 -16.18 12.31
C GLN A 94 14.04 -15.43 13.62
N ALA A 95 15.22 -15.66 14.20
CA ALA A 95 15.62 -14.94 15.41
C ALA A 95 15.75 -13.43 15.16
N PRO A 96 15.41 -12.58 16.14
CA PRO A 96 15.69 -11.15 16.06
C PRO A 96 17.17 -10.90 15.74
N GLY A 97 17.46 -9.97 14.82
CA GLY A 97 18.83 -9.64 14.38
C GLY A 97 19.45 -10.57 13.34
N GLN A 98 18.83 -11.71 13.02
CA GLN A 98 19.29 -12.55 11.91
C GLN A 98 18.78 -11.97 10.60
N LEU A 99 19.52 -11.03 10.00
CA LEU A 99 19.13 -10.32 8.78
C LEU A 99 19.13 -11.24 7.53
N ILE A 100 20.04 -12.21 7.49
CA ILE A 100 20.25 -13.13 6.35
C ILE A 100 20.02 -14.57 6.84
N GLY A 101 19.14 -15.31 6.16
CA GLY A 101 18.88 -16.73 6.40
C GLY A 101 17.94 -17.34 5.35
N GLU A 102 17.53 -18.60 5.55
CA GLU A 102 16.75 -19.40 4.57
C GLU A 102 15.43 -18.73 4.12
N GLY A 103 14.87 -17.82 4.93
CA GLY A 103 13.69 -17.01 4.60
C GLY A 103 13.95 -15.77 3.72
N GLY A 104 15.18 -15.52 3.26
CA GLY A 104 15.54 -14.38 2.41
C GLY A 104 15.78 -13.06 3.14
N ASP A 105 16.36 -12.11 2.39
CA ASP A 105 16.75 -10.78 2.87
C ASP A 105 15.53 -9.91 3.21
N ILE A 106 15.63 -9.16 4.31
CA ILE A 106 14.61 -8.20 4.75
C ILE A 106 14.37 -7.15 3.66
N ASP A 107 15.43 -6.65 3.02
CA ASP A 107 15.32 -5.68 1.91
C ASP A 107 14.43 -6.21 0.78
N ASN A 108 14.61 -7.48 0.41
CA ASN A 108 13.81 -8.11 -0.64
C ASN A 108 12.34 -8.30 -0.23
N ARG A 109 12.04 -8.52 1.04
CA ARG A 109 10.64 -8.62 1.52
C ARG A 109 9.99 -7.23 1.61
N ILE A 110 10.75 -6.22 2.02
CA ILE A 110 10.33 -4.81 2.00
C ILE A 110 9.94 -4.41 0.58
N LYS A 111 10.78 -4.73 -0.42
CA LYS A 111 10.47 -4.45 -1.83
C LYS A 111 9.15 -5.08 -2.28
N THR A 112 8.91 -6.35 -1.95
CA THR A 112 7.62 -7.02 -2.23
C THR A 112 6.44 -6.29 -1.56
N LEU A 113 6.60 -5.87 -0.30
CA LEU A 113 5.55 -5.14 0.42
C LEU A 113 5.31 -3.74 -0.16
N LEU A 114 6.36 -3.00 -0.51
CA LEU A 114 6.23 -1.68 -1.15
C LEU A 114 5.54 -1.79 -2.52
N ASP A 115 5.89 -2.80 -3.30
CA ASP A 115 5.19 -3.13 -4.55
C ASP A 115 3.70 -3.37 -4.29
N ALA A 116 3.36 -4.10 -3.21
CA ALA A 116 1.97 -4.43 -2.85
C ALA A 116 1.18 -3.25 -2.27
N LEU A 117 1.82 -2.36 -1.50
CA LEU A 117 1.22 -1.13 -0.97
C LEU A 117 0.95 -0.10 -2.07
N SER A 118 1.70 -0.19 -3.16
CA SER A 118 1.58 0.67 -4.34
C SER A 118 0.62 0.09 -5.36
N MET A 119 0.01 0.96 -6.15
CA MET A 119 -0.68 0.57 -7.38
C MET A 119 0.29 -0.09 -8.37
N PRO A 120 -0.15 -1.07 -9.19
CA PRO A 120 0.71 -1.66 -10.21
C PRO A 120 1.24 -0.62 -11.21
N PRO A 121 2.53 -0.68 -11.61
CA PRO A 121 3.07 0.20 -12.65
C PRO A 121 2.42 -0.08 -14.02
N PRO A 122 2.44 0.89 -14.95
CA PRO A 122 1.83 0.73 -16.28
C PRO A 122 2.31 -0.52 -17.04
N ALA A 123 3.57 -0.93 -16.85
CA ALA A 123 4.13 -2.14 -17.46
C ALA A 123 3.39 -3.44 -17.08
N GLN A 124 2.67 -3.45 -15.95
CA GLN A 124 1.91 -4.60 -15.47
C GLN A 124 0.44 -4.58 -15.92
N GLN A 125 0.02 -3.60 -16.74
CA GLN A 125 -1.36 -3.47 -17.22
C GLN A 125 -1.94 -4.77 -17.80
N LYS A 126 -1.14 -5.55 -18.55
CA LYS A 126 -1.56 -6.82 -19.15
C LYS A 126 -2.09 -7.84 -18.13
N HIS A 127 -1.58 -7.81 -16.91
CA HIS A 127 -2.02 -8.71 -15.84
C HIS A 127 -3.48 -8.43 -15.40
N PHE A 128 -3.99 -7.23 -15.69
CA PHE A 128 -5.29 -6.76 -15.26
C PHE A 128 -6.30 -6.62 -16.41
N GLU A 129 -5.96 -7.06 -17.62
CA GLU A 129 -6.85 -6.95 -18.80
C GLU A 129 -8.14 -7.77 -18.64
N ASN A 130 -8.05 -8.95 -18.04
CA ASN A 130 -9.19 -9.85 -17.85
C ASN A 130 -9.82 -9.75 -16.45
N THR A 131 -9.22 -8.97 -15.55
CA THR A 131 -9.69 -8.81 -14.17
C THR A 131 -10.67 -7.65 -14.11
N ILE A 132 -11.96 -7.97 -14.14
CA ILE A 132 -13.04 -7.00 -13.94
C ILE A 132 -13.31 -6.95 -12.44
N SER A 133 -12.89 -5.85 -11.80
CA SER A 133 -13.27 -5.56 -10.42
C SER A 133 -14.51 -4.68 -10.40
N SER A 134 -15.55 -5.08 -9.66
CA SER A 134 -16.77 -4.29 -9.48
C SER A 134 -16.54 -3.03 -8.66
N GLU A 135 -15.52 -3.03 -7.80
CA GLU A 135 -15.13 -1.91 -6.95
C GLU A 135 -13.66 -1.55 -7.14
N PRO A 136 -13.27 -0.28 -6.92
CA PRO A 136 -11.86 0.08 -6.93
C PRO A 136 -11.05 -0.69 -5.87
N ILE A 137 -9.84 -1.09 -6.25
CA ILE A 137 -8.84 -1.63 -5.33
C ILE A 137 -8.12 -0.46 -4.66
N HIS A 138 -8.36 -0.27 -3.38
CA HIS A 138 -7.75 0.81 -2.61
C HIS A 138 -6.28 0.47 -2.31
N CYS A 139 -5.38 1.35 -2.73
CA CYS A 139 -3.94 1.24 -2.50
C CYS A 139 -3.49 2.33 -1.55
N LEU A 140 -2.41 2.09 -0.80
CA LEU A 140 -1.86 3.11 0.07
C LEU A 140 -1.15 4.17 -0.77
N LEU A 141 -0.36 3.73 -1.74
CA LEU A 141 0.50 4.57 -2.55
C LEU A 141 0.12 4.48 -4.03
N GLN A 142 0.24 5.61 -4.74
CA GLN A 142 0.23 5.61 -6.20
C GLN A 142 1.53 4.99 -6.76
N ASP A 143 2.65 5.25 -6.08
CA ASP A 143 4.01 4.99 -6.50
C ASP A 143 4.91 4.95 -5.25
N ASP A 144 5.92 4.09 -5.21
CA ASP A 144 6.82 3.91 -4.07
C ASP A 144 7.73 5.12 -3.82
N SER A 145 7.98 5.94 -4.84
CA SER A 145 8.70 7.21 -4.74
C SER A 145 8.04 8.25 -3.82
N LEU A 146 6.78 8.03 -3.40
CA LEU A 146 6.06 8.87 -2.44
C LEU A 146 6.42 8.56 -0.98
N VAL A 147 7.21 7.51 -0.73
CA VAL A 147 7.74 7.18 0.59
C VAL A 147 8.96 8.04 0.87
N THR A 148 8.86 8.90 1.88
CA THR A 148 9.93 9.84 2.28
C THR A 148 10.77 9.33 3.45
N LYS A 149 10.22 8.39 4.23
CA LYS A 149 10.90 7.72 5.33
C LYS A 149 10.40 6.29 5.44
N LEU A 150 11.34 5.37 5.62
CA LEU A 150 11.05 3.96 5.88
C LEU A 150 11.83 3.53 7.12
N SER A 151 11.11 3.01 8.11
CA SER A 151 11.63 2.37 9.32
C SER A 151 11.14 0.93 9.34
N VAL A 152 12.03 -0.02 9.59
CA VAL A 152 11.66 -1.44 9.68
C VAL A 152 12.29 -2.05 10.91
N GLU A 153 11.43 -2.58 11.77
CA GLU A 153 11.79 -3.40 12.92
C GLU A 153 11.43 -4.86 12.63
N THR A 154 12.28 -5.79 13.05
CA THR A 154 12.00 -7.22 12.93
C THR A 154 12.03 -7.89 14.28
N ASP A 155 11.04 -8.71 14.55
CA ASP A 155 10.95 -9.52 15.76
C ASP A 155 10.43 -10.93 15.43
N ARG A 156 10.36 -11.78 16.45
CA ARG A 156 9.98 -13.17 16.32
C ARG A 156 8.46 -13.34 16.30
N LEU A 157 7.96 -14.00 15.26
CA LEU A 157 6.61 -14.56 15.25
C LEU A 157 6.58 -15.80 16.14
N LEU A 158 5.79 -15.74 17.22
CA LEU A 158 5.68 -16.84 18.19
C LEU A 158 4.58 -17.85 17.87
N ARG A 159 3.56 -17.46 17.10
CA ARG A 159 2.51 -18.40 16.68
C ARG A 159 3.05 -19.37 15.62
N PRO A 160 2.46 -20.58 15.49
CA PRO A 160 2.77 -21.48 14.39
C PRO A 160 2.58 -20.79 13.04
N ALA A 161 3.47 -21.11 12.10
CA ALA A 161 3.48 -20.58 10.75
C ALA A 161 3.42 -21.74 9.76
N GLU A 162 2.47 -21.69 8.83
CA GLU A 162 2.24 -22.76 7.85
C GLU A 162 3.22 -22.71 6.68
N ASN A 163 3.79 -21.53 6.41
CA ASN A 163 4.70 -21.27 5.28
C ASN A 163 6.02 -20.64 5.79
N GLU A 164 7.14 -20.89 5.10
CA GLU A 164 8.45 -20.26 5.38
C GLU A 164 8.47 -18.73 5.17
N HIS A 165 7.54 -18.22 4.38
CA HIS A 165 7.34 -16.81 4.11
C HIS A 165 6.26 -16.17 4.98
N ASP A 166 5.55 -16.96 5.78
CA ASP A 166 4.50 -16.47 6.68
C ASP A 166 5.09 -15.48 7.70
N LEU A 167 4.43 -14.34 7.80
CA LEU A 167 4.78 -13.29 8.74
C LEU A 167 3.53 -12.48 9.12
N VAL A 168 3.68 -11.67 10.16
CA VAL A 168 2.75 -10.59 10.46
C VAL A 168 3.47 -9.26 10.23
N ALA A 169 2.86 -8.37 9.44
CA ALA A 169 3.34 -7.02 9.20
C ALA A 169 2.37 -6.02 9.83
N ILE A 170 2.86 -5.24 10.79
CA ILE A 170 2.15 -4.07 11.29
C ILE A 170 2.74 -2.86 10.58
N ILE A 171 1.93 -2.19 9.76
CA ILE A 171 2.37 -1.16 8.84
C ILE A 171 1.81 0.18 9.34
N GLY A 172 2.62 0.93 10.08
CA GLY A 172 2.33 2.31 10.43
C GLY A 172 2.53 3.23 9.25
N ALA A 173 1.51 4.01 8.91
CA ALA A 173 1.56 5.01 7.87
C ALA A 173 1.29 6.39 8.47
N LYS A 174 2.15 7.36 8.15
CA LYS A 174 1.95 8.78 8.44
C LYS A 174 1.92 9.55 7.13
N ILE A 175 0.81 10.23 6.87
CA ILE A 175 0.62 11.03 5.66
C ILE A 175 0.90 12.49 5.98
N SER A 176 1.69 13.13 5.12
CA SER A 176 2.04 14.54 5.15
C SER A 176 1.90 15.15 3.75
N ALA A 177 1.87 16.48 3.65
CA ALA A 177 1.86 17.17 2.37
C ALA A 177 3.28 17.63 2.01
N SER A 178 3.72 17.39 0.77
CA SER A 178 4.93 18.03 0.22
C SER A 178 4.70 19.53 -0.02
N ARG A 179 3.47 19.89 -0.38
CA ARG A 179 2.99 21.26 -0.52
C ARG A 179 1.57 21.36 0.01
N LEU A 180 1.30 22.31 0.89
CA LEU A 180 -0.06 22.55 1.38
C LEU A 180 -0.93 23.17 0.29
N THR A 181 -2.11 22.59 0.09
CA THR A 181 -3.14 23.03 -0.84
C THR A 181 -4.51 23.01 -0.15
N PHE A 182 -5.49 23.74 -0.67
CA PHE A 182 -6.87 23.66 -0.16
C PHE A 182 -7.46 22.24 -0.25
N THR A 183 -6.91 21.42 -1.15
CA THR A 183 -7.33 20.04 -1.38
C THR A 183 -6.83 19.10 -0.29
N ASN A 184 -5.58 19.24 0.13
CA ASN A 184 -4.95 18.28 1.04
C ASN A 184 -4.96 18.74 2.50
N ILE A 185 -5.28 20.02 2.77
CA ILE A 185 -5.30 20.57 4.14
C ILE A 185 -6.24 19.80 5.07
N GLY A 186 -7.37 19.30 4.55
CA GLY A 186 -8.30 18.47 5.33
C GLY A 186 -7.68 17.13 5.74
N ILE A 187 -6.81 16.55 4.92
CA ILE A 187 -6.22 15.22 5.11
C ILE A 187 -5.02 15.27 6.08
N VAL A 188 -4.21 16.32 5.99
CA VAL A 188 -2.91 16.38 6.69
C VAL A 188 -2.97 17.06 8.05
N ASN A 189 -4.06 17.76 8.37
CA ASN A 189 -4.31 18.33 9.70
C ASN A 189 -4.39 17.27 10.81
#